data_AF-A0AB74GPS0-F1
#
_entry.id   AF-A0AB74GPS0-F1
#
_cell.length_a   1.000
_cell.length_b   1.000
_cell.length_c   1.000
_cell.angle_alpha   90.00
_cell.angle_beta   90.00
_cell.angle_gamma   90.00
#
_symmetry.space_group_name_H-M   'P 1'
#
loop_
_entity.id
_entity.type
_entity.pdbx_description
1 polymer ?
#
loop_
_entity_poly.entity_id
_entity_poly.type
_entity_poly.pdbx_seq_one_letter_code
_entity_poly.pdbx_strand_id
1 'polypeptide(L)'
;MKSYLRIERLILVGVRKNYIVKFEDGLNIIHGDSDTGKSSILEFINYLLGASKIELADEIISSVNYAALEVIINDSAYTIVRDIYKPQNFIEVYQCPFERREAFISRKYAPNFSNNNAQMDSFLIS
;
A
#
# COMPACT_ATOMS: atom_id res chain seq x y z
N MET A 1 13.06 7.66 -22.47
CA MET A 1 13.12 6.75 -21.30
C MET A 1 11.82 5.98 -21.24
N LYS A 2 11.84 4.66 -20.98
CA LYS A 2 10.61 3.85 -20.90
C LYS A 2 10.05 3.96 -19.48
N SER A 3 8.77 4.31 -19.35
CA SER A 3 8.12 4.33 -18.05
C SER A 3 7.99 2.91 -17.50
N TYR A 4 8.24 2.75 -16.20
CA TYR A 4 8.11 1.46 -15.53
C TYR A 4 7.53 1.61 -14.11
N LEU A 5 6.86 0.56 -13.67
CA LEU A 5 6.43 0.37 -12.29
C LEU A 5 7.03 -0.96 -11.81
N ARG A 6 7.73 -0.93 -10.69
CA ARG A 6 8.25 -2.12 -10.00
C ARG A 6 7.64 -2.20 -8.63
N ILE A 7 7.19 -3.39 -8.22
CA ILE A 7 6.66 -3.62 -6.88
C ILE A 7 7.83 -4.05 -5.97
N GLU A 8 8.01 -3.39 -4.84
CA GLU A 8 9.07 -3.70 -3.87
C GLU A 8 8.55 -4.60 -2.75
N ARG A 9 7.40 -4.25 -2.17
CA ARG A 9 6.77 -5.05 -1.10
C ARG A 9 5.30 -4.74 -0.93
N LEU A 10 4.57 -5.78 -0.56
CA LEU A 10 3.21 -5.71 -0.04
C LEU A 10 3.26 -5.76 1.49
N ILE A 11 2.56 -4.85 2.14
CA ILE A 11 2.52 -4.71 3.60
C ILE A 11 1.06 -4.77 4.04
N LEU A 12 0.69 -5.83 4.76
CA LEU A 12 -0.60 -5.96 5.41
C LEU A 12 -0.47 -5.50 6.85
N VAL A 13 -1.07 -4.36 7.19
CA VAL A 13 -0.98 -3.79 8.52
C VAL A 13 -2.07 -4.41 9.38
N GLY A 14 -1.66 -5.33 10.24
CA GLY A 14 -2.57 -6.03 11.13
C GLY A 14 -2.68 -5.41 12.52
N VAL A 15 -3.65 -5.87 13.29
CA VAL A 15 -3.90 -5.41 14.67
C VAL A 15 -2.74 -5.78 15.61
N ARG A 16 -2.16 -6.98 15.43
CA ARG A 16 -1.09 -7.50 16.30
C ARG A 16 0.31 -7.34 15.72
N LYS A 17 0.44 -7.54 14.41
CA LYS A 17 1.71 -7.47 13.68
C LYS A 17 1.44 -7.19 12.21
N ASN A 18 2.45 -6.65 11.54
CA ASN A 18 2.43 -6.49 10.10
C ASN A 18 2.89 -7.78 9.43
N TYR A 19 2.26 -8.13 8.32
CA TYR A 19 2.74 -9.16 7.40
C TYR A 19 3.33 -8.49 6.18
N ILE A 20 4.58 -8.83 5.84
CA ILE A 20 5.33 -8.18 4.76
C ILE A 20 5.77 -9.24 3.76
N VAL A 21 5.37 -9.05 2.50
CA VAL A 21 5.85 -9.83 1.36
C VAL A 21 6.79 -8.93 0.58
N LYS A 22 8.06 -9.34 0.47
CA LYS A 22 9.06 -8.64 -0.35
C LYS A 22 9.10 -9.28 -1.74
N PHE A 23 9.28 -8.43 -2.75
CA PHE A 23 9.50 -8.84 -4.13
C PHE A 23 10.93 -8.49 -4.51
N GLU A 24 11.63 -9.45 -5.08
CA GLU A 24 13.01 -9.32 -5.53
C GLU A 24 13.05 -8.99 -7.03
N ASP A 25 14.20 -8.52 -7.51
CA ASP A 25 14.41 -8.32 -8.94
C ASP A 25 14.37 -9.66 -9.70
N GLY A 26 13.62 -9.68 -10.81
CA GLY A 26 13.46 -10.86 -11.65
C GLY A 26 12.20 -11.68 -11.33
N LEU A 27 12.34 -13.01 -11.25
CA LEU A 27 11.21 -13.92 -11.09
C LEU A 27 10.89 -14.17 -9.61
N ASN A 28 9.68 -13.76 -9.20
CA ASN A 28 9.16 -14.04 -7.87
C ASN A 28 8.20 -15.24 -7.93
N ILE A 29 8.50 -16.29 -7.16
CA ILE A 29 7.67 -17.52 -7.08
C ILE A 29 6.96 -17.54 -5.74
N ILE A 30 5.64 -17.39 -5.75
CA ILE A 30 4.80 -17.51 -4.55
C ILE A 30 4.29 -18.95 -4.48
N HIS A 31 4.79 -19.74 -3.52
CA HIS A 31 4.46 -21.17 -3.38
C HIS A 31 3.95 -21.52 -1.97
N GLY A 32 3.27 -22.67 -1.86
CA GLY A 32 2.75 -23.27 -0.61
C GLY A 32 1.58 -24.21 -0.92
N ASP A 33 0.96 -24.80 0.09
CA ASP A 33 -0.20 -25.69 -0.10
C ASP A 33 -1.43 -24.94 -0.65
N SER A 34 -2.35 -25.65 -1.32
CA SER A 34 -3.64 -25.06 -1.72
C SER A 34 -4.31 -24.38 -0.52
N ASP A 35 -4.96 -23.23 -0.73
CA ASP A 35 -5.63 -22.39 0.29
C ASP A 35 -4.77 -21.55 1.27
N THR A 36 -3.44 -21.53 1.18
CA THR A 36 -2.62 -20.78 2.16
C THR A 36 -2.48 -19.27 1.89
N GLY A 37 -3.43 -18.62 1.22
CA GLY A 37 -3.40 -17.16 1.00
C GLY A 37 -2.53 -16.65 -0.17
N LYS A 38 -2.16 -17.53 -1.10
CA LYS A 38 -1.47 -17.15 -2.35
C LYS A 38 -2.28 -16.20 -3.21
N SER A 39 -3.56 -16.53 -3.44
CA SER A 39 -4.48 -15.69 -4.21
C SER A 39 -4.65 -14.33 -3.53
N SER A 40 -4.64 -14.28 -2.21
CA SER A 40 -4.79 -13.04 -1.44
C SER A 40 -3.68 -12.02 -1.73
N ILE A 41 -2.43 -12.46 -1.97
CA ILE A 41 -1.35 -11.53 -2.35
C ILE A 41 -1.68 -10.82 -3.66
N LEU A 42 -2.18 -11.55 -4.66
CA LEU A 42 -2.57 -10.99 -5.95
C LEU A 42 -3.81 -10.09 -5.82
N GLU A 43 -4.79 -10.48 -5.01
CA GLU A 43 -5.97 -9.67 -4.71
C GLU A 43 -5.59 -8.33 -4.05
N PHE A 44 -4.67 -8.34 -3.09
CA PHE A 44 -4.18 -7.11 -2.48
C PHE A 44 -3.44 -6.21 -3.47
N ILE A 45 -2.58 -6.77 -4.31
CA ILE A 45 -1.88 -6.00 -5.34
C ILE A 45 -2.90 -5.37 -6.31
N ASN A 46 -3.85 -6.16 -6.81
CA ASN A 46 -4.89 -5.68 -7.72
C ASN A 46 -5.74 -4.57 -7.09
N TYR A 47 -6.14 -4.76 -5.82
CA TYR A 47 -6.87 -3.77 -5.05
C TYR A 47 -6.07 -2.48 -4.82
N LEU A 48 -4.82 -2.57 -4.40
CA LEU A 48 -3.97 -1.40 -4.18
C LEU A 48 -3.70 -0.63 -5.48
N LEU A 49 -3.64 -1.32 -6.62
CA LEU A 49 -3.49 -0.71 -7.94
C LEU A 49 -4.79 -0.18 -8.56
N GLY A 50 -5.92 -0.26 -7.85
CA GLY A 50 -7.15 0.44 -8.24
C GLY A 50 -8.38 -0.43 -8.47
N ALA A 51 -8.34 -1.74 -8.18
CA ALA A 51 -9.57 -2.53 -8.23
C ALA A 51 -10.63 -1.95 -7.26
N SER A 52 -11.89 -1.97 -7.67
CA SER A 52 -12.99 -1.38 -6.91
C SER A 52 -13.44 -2.25 -5.73
N LYS A 53 -13.08 -3.53 -5.74
CA LYS A 53 -13.42 -4.52 -4.72
C LYS A 53 -12.21 -5.42 -4.46
N ILE A 54 -12.24 -6.08 -3.31
CA ILE A 54 -11.28 -7.12 -2.92
C ILE A 54 -12.06 -8.26 -2.28
N GLU A 55 -11.74 -9.49 -2.66
CA GLU A 55 -12.34 -10.69 -2.08
C GLU A 55 -11.29 -11.39 -1.22
N LEU A 56 -11.53 -11.45 0.10
CA LEU A 56 -10.60 -11.99 1.08
C LEU A 56 -11.29 -13.03 1.95
N ALA A 57 -10.52 -14.02 2.41
CA ALA A 57 -10.99 -14.96 3.42
C ALA A 57 -11.22 -14.25 4.77
N ASP A 58 -12.19 -14.72 5.56
CA ASP A 58 -12.58 -14.14 6.84
C ASP A 58 -11.40 -13.99 7.82
N GLU A 59 -10.47 -14.94 7.81
CA GLU A 59 -9.26 -14.91 8.64
C GLU A 59 -8.38 -13.68 8.33
N ILE A 60 -8.24 -13.33 7.06
CA ILE A 60 -7.48 -12.15 6.62
C ILE A 60 -8.23 -10.88 7.02
N ILE A 61 -9.53 -10.85 6.77
CA ILE A 61 -10.39 -9.72 7.15
C ILE A 61 -10.33 -9.47 8.66
N SER A 62 -10.25 -10.52 9.49
CA SER A 62 -10.18 -10.36 10.94
C SER A 62 -8.82 -9.88 11.46
N SER A 63 -7.76 -9.97 10.66
CA SER A 63 -6.37 -9.77 11.10
C SER A 63 -5.69 -8.55 10.48
N VAL A 64 -6.24 -7.97 9.42
CA VAL A 64 -5.68 -6.86 8.65
C VAL A 64 -6.57 -5.62 8.76
N ASN A 65 -5.98 -4.47 9.11
CA ASN A 65 -6.68 -3.18 9.17
C ASN A 65 -6.68 -2.49 7.79
N TYR A 66 -5.52 -2.43 7.16
CA TYR A 66 -5.33 -1.82 5.85
C TYR A 66 -4.11 -2.45 5.16
N ALA A 67 -3.99 -2.21 3.86
CA ALA A 67 -2.86 -2.69 3.09
C ALA A 67 -2.09 -1.51 2.49
N ALA A 68 -0.79 -1.73 2.28
CA ALA A 68 0.08 -0.80 1.58
C ALA A 68 0.95 -1.53 0.55
N LEU A 69 1.15 -0.90 -0.59
CA LEU A 69 2.02 -1.37 -1.67
C LEU A 69 3.13 -0.36 -1.87
N GLU A 70 4.37 -0.79 -1.66
CA GLU A 70 5.51 0.01 -2.07
C GLU A 70 5.91 -0.32 -3.50
N VAL A 71 6.10 0.74 -4.28
CA VAL A 71 6.46 0.65 -5.68
C VAL A 71 7.55 1.66 -6.03
N ILE A 72 8.38 1.32 -7.00
CA ILE A 72 9.23 2.26 -7.72
C ILE A 72 8.51 2.62 -9.01
N ILE A 73 8.24 3.90 -9.23
CA ILE A 73 7.73 4.43 -10.49
C ILE A 73 8.81 5.36 -11.04
N ASN A 74 9.40 5.00 -12.17
CA ASN A 74 10.46 5.79 -12.83
C ASN A 74 11.55 6.25 -11.83
N ASP A 75 12.14 5.31 -11.11
CA ASP A 75 13.23 5.52 -10.13
C ASP A 75 12.83 6.29 -8.85
N SER A 76 11.54 6.64 -8.69
CA SER A 76 11.01 7.29 -7.49
C SER A 76 10.19 6.32 -6.65
N ALA A 77 10.41 6.33 -5.34
CA ALA A 77 9.69 5.49 -4.39
C ALA A 77 8.31 6.08 -4.04
N TYR A 78 7.29 5.23 -4.13
CA TYR A 78 5.93 5.55 -3.72
C TYR A 78 5.37 4.45 -2.82
N THR A 79 4.48 4.85 -1.93
CA THR A 79 3.66 3.97 -1.11
C THR A 79 2.20 4.26 -1.38
N ILE A 80 1.48 3.25 -1.86
CA ILE A 80 0.04 3.30 -2.06
C ILE A 80 -0.63 2.65 -0.85
N VAL A 81 -1.61 3.30 -0.23
CA VAL A 81 -2.30 2.80 0.98
C VAL A 81 -3.81 2.80 0.75
N ARG A 82 -4.47 1.70 1.14
CA ARG A 82 -5.93 1.57 1.11
C ARG A 82 -6.47 0.81 2.33
N ASP A 83 -7.57 1.32 2.89
CA ASP A 83 -8.38 0.66 3.92
C ASP A 83 -9.28 -0.39 3.26
N ILE A 84 -9.16 -1.65 3.70
CA ILE A 84 -9.85 -2.80 3.08
C ILE A 84 -11.36 -2.82 3.38
N TYR A 85 -11.81 -2.08 4.40
CA TYR A 85 -13.22 -1.99 4.78
C TYR A 85 -13.92 -0.78 4.18
N LYS A 86 -13.15 0.15 3.58
CA LYS A 86 -13.67 1.38 2.98
C LYS A 86 -13.25 1.49 1.52
N PRO A 87 -13.73 0.59 0.64
CA PRO A 87 -13.31 0.56 -0.77
C PRO A 87 -13.69 1.80 -1.57
N GLN A 88 -14.66 2.58 -1.09
CA GLN A 88 -15.08 3.86 -1.69
C GLN A 88 -14.23 5.06 -1.26
N ASN A 89 -13.31 4.89 -0.31
CA ASN A 89 -12.41 5.97 0.06
C ASN A 89 -11.37 6.20 -1.03
N PHE A 90 -10.87 7.44 -1.09
CA PHE A 90 -9.73 7.77 -1.94
C PHE A 90 -8.52 6.90 -1.62
N ILE A 91 -7.77 6.60 -2.68
CA ILE A 91 -6.48 5.92 -2.56
C ILE A 91 -5.46 6.94 -2.08
N GLU A 92 -4.75 6.63 -1.00
CA GLU A 92 -3.68 7.47 -0.49
C GLU A 92 -2.36 7.09 -1.18
N VAL A 93 -1.65 8.07 -1.72
CA VAL A 93 -0.35 7.87 -2.37
C VAL A 93 0.67 8.82 -1.77
N TYR A 94 1.78 8.25 -1.28
CA TYR A 94 2.89 8.98 -0.67
C TYR A 94 4.15 8.78 -1.49
N GLN A 95 4.83 9.86 -1.88
CA GLN A 95 6.16 9.77 -2.54
C GLN A 95 7.27 9.55 -1.50
N CYS A 96 7.19 8.44 -0.76
CA CYS A 96 8.21 8.02 0.18
C CYS A 96 8.04 6.53 0.51
N PRO A 97 9.06 5.89 1.11
CA PRO A 97 8.89 4.59 1.74
C PRO A 97 7.86 4.63 2.88
N PHE A 98 7.20 3.51 3.09
CA PHE A 98 6.15 3.24 4.06
C PHE A 98 6.53 3.71 5.46
N GLU A 99 7.77 3.49 5.94
CA GLU A 99 8.21 3.91 7.27
C GLU A 99 8.21 5.44 7.44
N ARG A 100 8.32 6.20 6.34
CA ARG A 100 8.38 7.67 6.38
C ARG A 100 7.01 8.33 6.20
N ARG A 101 5.95 7.58 5.91
CA ARG A 101 4.61 8.12 5.63
C ARG A 101 4.02 8.92 6.79
N GLU A 102 4.27 8.50 8.04
CA GLU A 102 3.73 9.16 9.24
C GLU A 102 4.17 10.63 9.34
N ALA A 103 5.38 10.95 8.87
CA ALA A 103 5.87 12.33 8.83
C ALA A 103 5.13 13.21 7.82
N PHE A 104 4.42 12.62 6.85
CA PHE A 104 3.55 13.31 5.90
C PHE A 104 2.12 13.42 6.43
N ILE A 105 1.61 12.39 7.12
CA ILE A 105 0.28 12.38 7.77
C ILE A 105 0.22 13.45 8.86
N SER A 106 1.24 13.52 9.72
CA SER A 106 1.31 14.49 10.82
C SER A 106 1.31 15.94 10.34
N ARG A 107 1.78 16.22 9.12
CA ARG A 107 1.80 17.59 8.58
C ARG A 107 0.44 18.07 8.09
N LYS A 108 -0.45 17.16 7.69
CA LYS A 108 -1.78 17.50 7.14
C LYS A 108 -2.87 17.66 8.20
N TYR A 109 -2.68 17.05 9.38
CA TYR A 109 -3.70 16.99 10.45
C TYR A 109 -3.19 17.39 11.84
N ALA A 110 -2.00 17.98 11.96
CA ALA A 110 -1.57 18.56 13.24
C ALA A 110 -2.50 19.73 13.64
N PRO A 111 -3.03 19.75 14.88
CA PRO A 111 -3.96 20.81 15.31
C PRO A 111 -3.35 22.23 15.31
N ASN A 112 -2.02 22.35 15.20
CA ASN A 112 -1.28 23.63 15.21
C ASN A 112 -0.43 23.83 13.94
N PHE A 113 -0.93 23.51 12.75
CA PHE A 113 -0.16 23.79 11.53
C PHE A 113 -0.35 25.24 11.06
N SER A 114 0.66 26.10 11.31
CA SER A 114 0.85 27.37 10.60
C SER A 114 1.72 27.12 9.37
N ASN A 115 1.13 27.33 8.20
CA ASN A 115 1.71 27.04 6.90
C ASN A 115 2.98 27.87 6.65
N ASN A 116 4.14 27.23 6.53
CA ASN A 116 5.31 27.79 5.87
C ASN A 116 6.15 26.65 5.26
N ASN A 117 6.03 26.49 3.94
CA ASN A 117 6.98 25.85 3.03
C ASN A 117 7.12 24.32 3.06
N ALA A 118 6.04 23.58 2.84
CA ALA A 118 6.13 22.18 2.38
C ALA A 118 5.45 22.04 1.02
N GLN A 119 6.25 21.79 -0.02
CA GLN A 119 5.79 21.41 -1.35
C GLN A 119 4.92 20.14 -1.22
N MET A 120 3.63 20.30 -1.49
CA MET A 120 2.61 19.25 -1.36
C MET A 120 2.53 18.47 -2.67
N ASP A 121 2.96 17.20 -2.66
CA ASP A 121 2.65 16.24 -3.73
C ASP A 121 1.97 14.98 -3.14
N SER A 122 0.82 15.20 -2.48
CA SER A 122 -0.13 14.12 -2.14
C SER A 122 -1.22 14.14 -3.21
N PHE A 123 -1.10 13.29 -4.22
CA PHE A 123 -2.17 13.12 -5.20
C PHE A 123 -3.21 12.15 -4.65
N LEU A 124 -4.44 12.64 -4.46
CA LEU A 124 -5.62 11.79 -4.31
C LEU A 124 -6.09 11.43 -5.72
N ILE A 125 -6.08 10.15 -6.06
CA ILE A 125 -6.62 9.68 -7.34
C ILE A 125 -8.08 9.31 -7.10
N SER A 126 -8.99 9.92 -7.88
CA SER A 126 -10.45 9.71 -7.88
C SER A 126 -10.86 8.58 -8.81
#